data_AF-G7TFB0-F1
#
_entry.id   AF-G7TFB0-F1
#
_cell.length_a   1.000
_cell.length_b   1.000
_cell.length_c   1.000
_cell.angle_alpha   90.00
_cell.angle_beta   90.00
_cell.angle_gamma   90.00
#
_symmetry.space_group_name_H-M   'P 1'
#
loop_
_entity.id
_entity.type
_entity.pdbx_description
1 polymer ?
#
loop_
_entity_poly.entity_id
_entity_poly.type
_entity_poly.pdbx_seq_one_letter_code
_entity_poly.pdbx_strand_id
1 'polypeptide(L)'
;MQNVSQTQNAPVTAIDQGKFGLRGKLGESFSLSSVAFWSRFNDLSISAIVLDDTGAVQNLALVGTTQTLGLESEFAWRPNDMFGMTSSMTLQDPQTRDLSNAGTGTAVAGLNGKQISRIPTYIVSLSPTLYFDLVGKPTELTATAYRIGQRYVDYTNATALPAYTSYDIGMSSYLSQRLELQLHLANVSNSVGLTEGNARVDTLSGQGTSEAIYARPIFGRNYTASLTWRW
;
A
#
# COMPACT_ATOMS: atom_id res chain seq x y z
N MET A 1 42.92 -1.45 -17.07
CA MET A 1 41.93 -0.49 -16.54
C MET A 1 40.90 -0.26 -17.62
N GLN A 2 39.72 -0.87 -17.51
CA GLN A 2 38.66 -0.80 -18.52
C GLN A 2 37.73 0.36 -18.12
N ASN A 3 37.59 1.33 -19.02
CA ASN A 3 36.86 2.57 -18.79
C ASN A 3 35.39 2.29 -18.43
N VAL A 4 35.03 2.65 -17.20
CA VAL A 4 33.65 2.79 -16.75
C VAL A 4 33.17 4.17 -17.19
N SER A 5 32.60 4.25 -18.40
CA SER A 5 31.94 5.47 -18.86
C SER A 5 30.72 5.09 -19.69
N GLN A 6 29.59 4.83 -19.02
CA GLN A 6 28.24 5.25 -19.44
C GLN A 6 27.28 5.12 -18.25
N THR A 7 27.36 6.03 -17.27
CA THR A 7 26.13 6.46 -16.61
C THR A 7 25.44 7.41 -17.59
N GLN A 8 24.84 6.85 -18.63
CA GLN A 8 23.86 7.59 -19.40
C GLN A 8 22.75 7.92 -18.41
N ASN A 9 22.53 9.19 -18.11
CA ASN A 9 21.39 9.59 -17.30
C ASN A 9 20.16 9.01 -17.99
N ALA A 10 19.47 8.08 -17.34
CA ALA A 10 18.21 7.57 -17.85
C ALA A 10 17.30 8.79 -18.12
N PRO A 11 16.64 8.87 -19.29
CA PRO A 11 15.75 9.97 -19.58
C PRO A 11 14.72 10.10 -18.45
N VAL A 12 14.39 11.34 -18.09
CA VAL A 12 13.38 11.60 -17.06
C VAL A 12 12.05 11.06 -17.57
N THR A 13 11.51 10.06 -16.89
CA THR A 13 10.20 9.51 -17.21
C THR A 13 9.11 10.55 -16.91
N ALA A 14 8.31 10.88 -17.92
CA ALA A 14 7.14 11.76 -17.76
C ALA A 14 5.97 11.01 -17.09
N ILE A 15 5.30 11.71 -16.17
CA ILE A 15 4.05 11.28 -15.55
C ILE A 15 2.98 12.30 -15.89
N ASP A 16 1.91 11.85 -16.53
CA ASP A 16 0.73 12.70 -16.75
C ASP A 16 -0.21 12.54 -15.56
N GLN A 17 -0.62 13.65 -14.95
CA GLN A 17 -1.46 13.60 -13.77
C GLN A 17 -2.47 14.74 -13.73
N GLY A 18 -3.72 14.41 -13.42
CA GLY A 18 -4.78 15.36 -13.09
C GLY A 18 -5.29 15.09 -11.68
N LYS A 19 -5.48 16.14 -10.88
CA LYS A 19 -6.07 16.03 -9.54
C LYS A 19 -7.15 17.08 -9.35
N PHE A 20 -8.24 16.70 -8.70
CA PHE A 20 -9.27 17.59 -8.24
C PHE A 20 -9.55 17.29 -6.77
N GLY A 21 -9.43 18.32 -5.92
CA GLY A 21 -9.50 18.14 -4.47
C GLY A 21 -10.46 19.11 -3.81
N LEU A 22 -11.10 18.64 -2.75
CA LEU A 22 -11.91 19.41 -1.84
C LEU A 22 -11.42 19.20 -0.40
N ARG A 23 -11.37 20.29 0.37
CA ARG A 23 -11.06 20.25 1.79
C ARG A 23 -12.03 21.16 2.51
N GLY A 24 -12.60 20.68 3.60
CA GLY A 24 -13.59 21.40 4.36
C GLY A 24 -13.60 21.03 5.83
N LYS A 25 -14.25 21.88 6.60
CA LYS A 25 -14.63 21.62 7.99
C LYS A 25 -16.14 21.74 8.11
N LEU A 26 -16.75 20.88 8.91
CA LEU A 26 -18.15 21.00 9.30
C LEU A 26 -18.18 21.30 10.79
N GLY A 27 -18.53 22.55 11.13
CA GLY A 27 -18.39 23.07 12.48
C GLY A 27 -16.93 23.04 12.95
N GLU A 28 -16.73 22.88 14.27
CA GLU A 28 -15.42 22.81 14.89
C GLU A 28 -14.91 21.37 15.08
N SER A 29 -15.82 20.39 14.99
CA SER A 29 -15.55 19.01 15.36
C SER A 29 -15.16 18.10 14.19
N PHE A 30 -15.41 18.47 12.94
CA PHE A 30 -15.15 17.60 11.79
C PHE A 30 -14.35 18.27 10.68
N SER A 31 -13.36 17.58 10.15
CA SER A 31 -12.61 17.97 8.95
C SER A 31 -12.52 16.80 7.96
N LEU A 32 -12.57 17.14 6.67
CA LEU A 32 -12.49 16.20 5.56
C LEU A 32 -11.59 16.79 4.47
N SER A 33 -10.71 15.97 3.92
CA SER A 33 -9.96 16.23 2.71
C SER A 33 -10.24 15.08 1.75
N SER A 34 -10.52 15.37 0.48
CA SER A 34 -10.70 14.35 -0.53
C SER A 34 -10.14 14.81 -1.86
N VAL A 35 -9.43 13.93 -2.56
CA VAL A 35 -8.75 14.20 -3.82
C VAL A 35 -9.06 13.07 -4.79
N ALA A 36 -9.82 13.39 -5.84
CA ALA A 36 -9.90 12.52 -7.00
C ALA A 36 -8.65 12.75 -7.86
N PHE A 37 -8.06 11.67 -8.37
CA PHE A 37 -6.88 11.74 -9.19
C PHE A 37 -6.96 10.79 -10.38
N TRP A 38 -6.36 11.23 -11.49
CA TRP A 38 -6.02 10.40 -12.63
C TRP A 38 -4.52 10.51 -12.85
N SER A 39 -3.84 9.39 -13.07
CA SER A 39 -2.40 9.32 -13.27
C SER A 39 -2.07 8.35 -14.39
N ARG A 40 -1.10 8.70 -15.23
CA ARG A 40 -0.51 7.82 -16.24
C ARG A 40 1.01 7.86 -16.15
N PHE A 41 1.62 6.68 -16.02
CA PHE A 41 3.07 6.51 -16.08
C PHE A 41 3.44 5.96 -17.45
N ASN A 42 4.26 6.69 -18.21
CA ASN A 42 4.45 6.41 -19.64
C ASN A 42 5.61 5.45 -19.96
N ASP A 43 6.37 5.01 -18.96
CA ASP A 43 7.62 4.26 -19.16
C ASP A 43 7.71 3.05 -18.22
N LEU A 44 6.63 2.27 -18.17
CA LEU A 44 6.63 1.01 -17.45
C LEU A 44 7.59 0.06 -18.16
N SER A 45 8.65 -0.35 -17.47
CA SER A 45 9.60 -1.36 -17.95
C SER A 45 9.59 -2.58 -17.03
N ILE A 46 9.33 -3.75 -17.59
CA ILE A 46 9.21 -5.02 -16.87
C ILE A 46 10.15 -6.03 -17.54
N SER A 47 10.84 -6.82 -16.73
CA SER A 47 11.63 -7.96 -17.19
C SER A 47 11.06 -9.24 -16.58
N ALA A 48 10.84 -10.26 -17.41
CA ALA A 48 10.30 -11.53 -16.97
C ALA A 48 11.06 -12.69 -17.60
N ILE A 49 11.32 -13.72 -16.81
CA ILE A 49 11.87 -14.98 -17.31
C ILE A 49 10.71 -15.80 -17.88
N VAL A 50 10.80 -16.16 -19.16
CA VAL A 50 9.79 -16.99 -19.84
C VAL A 50 10.49 -18.12 -20.59
N LEU A 51 9.73 -19.13 -21.01
CA LEU A 51 10.20 -20.19 -21.89
C LEU A 51 9.80 -19.85 -23.33
N ASP A 52 10.67 -20.11 -24.30
CA ASP A 52 10.29 -20.09 -25.72
C ASP A 52 9.60 -21.40 -26.14
N ASP A 53 9.18 -21.48 -27.40
CA ASP A 53 8.49 -22.65 -27.96
C ASP A 53 9.37 -23.93 -27.96
N THR A 54 10.69 -23.79 -27.81
CA THR A 54 11.65 -24.89 -27.69
C THR A 54 11.91 -25.30 -26.24
N GLY A 55 11.33 -24.57 -25.28
CA GLY A 55 11.57 -24.75 -23.85
C GLY A 55 12.86 -24.12 -23.34
N ALA A 56 13.53 -23.29 -24.14
CA ALA A 56 14.71 -22.55 -23.70
C ALA A 56 14.30 -21.34 -22.85
N VAL A 57 15.09 -21.08 -21.81
CA VAL A 57 14.88 -19.94 -20.92
C VAL A 57 15.30 -18.65 -21.61
N GLN A 58 14.39 -17.68 -21.69
CA GLN A 58 14.64 -16.37 -22.25
C GLN A 58 14.16 -15.27 -21.31
N ASN A 59 14.75 -14.08 -21.46
CA ASN A 59 14.32 -12.89 -20.74
C ASN A 59 13.45 -12.04 -21.66
N LEU A 60 12.17 -11.92 -21.33
CA LEU A 60 11.21 -11.07 -22.00
C LEU A 60 11.20 -9.68 -21.36
N ALA A 61 11.68 -8.69 -22.10
CA ALA A 61 11.56 -7.29 -21.72
C ALA A 61 10.26 -6.71 -22.29
N LEU A 62 9.44 -6.12 -21.43
CA LEU A 62 8.20 -5.44 -21.79
C LEU A 62 8.28 -3.96 -21.46
N VAL A 63 7.76 -3.14 -22.36
CA VAL A 63 7.57 -1.70 -22.18
C VAL A 63 6.11 -1.32 -22.42
N GLY A 64 5.62 -0.32 -21.71
CA GLY A 64 4.25 0.16 -21.86
C GLY A 64 3.92 1.26 -20.86
N THR A 65 2.65 1.37 -20.51
CA THR A 65 2.19 2.41 -19.59
C THR A 65 1.38 1.83 -18.43
N THR A 66 1.20 2.63 -17.38
CA THR A 66 0.16 2.37 -16.37
C THR A 66 -0.81 3.52 -16.31
N GLN A 67 -2.04 3.24 -15.93
CA GLN A 67 -3.07 4.23 -15.71
C GLN A 67 -3.84 3.91 -14.43
N THR A 68 -4.02 4.92 -13.58
CA THR A 68 -4.79 4.79 -12.34
C THR A 68 -5.78 5.94 -12.24
N LEU A 69 -7.05 5.61 -12.03
CA LEU A 69 -8.05 6.55 -11.54
C LEU A 69 -8.33 6.21 -10.07
N GLY A 70 -8.43 7.21 -9.22
CA GLY A 70 -8.72 6.97 -7.81
C GLY A 70 -9.24 8.16 -7.04
N LEU A 71 -9.54 7.89 -5.77
CA LEU A 71 -10.00 8.82 -4.76
C LEU A 71 -9.21 8.56 -3.48
N GLU A 72 -8.57 9.60 -2.97
CA GLU A 72 -7.96 9.62 -1.64
C GLU A 72 -8.82 10.48 -0.73
N SER A 73 -9.20 9.97 0.42
CA SER A 73 -10.02 10.66 1.41
C SER A 73 -9.42 10.51 2.80
N GLU A 74 -9.40 11.60 3.55
CA GLU A 74 -8.97 11.65 4.94
C GLU A 74 -9.98 12.45 5.75
N PHE A 75 -10.34 11.97 6.93
CA PHE A 75 -11.15 12.77 7.85
C PHE A 75 -10.63 12.70 9.28
N ALA A 76 -10.94 13.74 10.04
CA ALA A 76 -10.79 13.76 11.48
C ALA A 76 -12.10 14.26 12.11
N TRP A 77 -12.54 13.57 13.16
CA TRP A 77 -13.76 13.86 13.89
C TRP A 77 -13.49 13.87 15.39
N ARG A 78 -13.80 14.98 16.06
CA ARG A 78 -13.67 15.20 17.50
C ARG A 78 -14.96 15.84 18.03
N PRO A 79 -16.04 15.07 18.21
CA PRO A 79 -17.34 15.62 18.60
C PRO A 79 -17.37 16.15 20.04
N ASN A 80 -16.47 15.66 20.91
CA ASN A 80 -16.31 16.11 22.30
C ASN A 80 -14.89 15.81 22.78
N ASP A 81 -14.58 16.18 24.02
CA ASP A 81 -13.22 16.03 24.57
C ASP A 81 -12.84 14.58 24.89
N MET A 82 -13.81 13.67 25.00
CA MET A 82 -13.60 12.26 25.37
C MET A 82 -13.41 11.34 24.17
N PHE A 83 -13.74 11.79 22.95
CA PHE A 83 -13.71 10.95 21.75
C PHE A 83 -13.13 11.68 20.54
N GLY A 84 -12.23 11.00 19.85
CA GLY A 84 -11.71 11.37 18.54
C GLY A 84 -11.79 10.18 17.57
N MET A 85 -11.74 10.47 16.28
CA MET A 85 -11.63 9.45 15.25
C MET A 85 -10.92 10.03 14.04
N THR A 86 -9.94 9.31 13.51
CA THR A 86 -9.26 9.66 12.26
C THR A 86 -9.41 8.53 11.25
N SER A 87 -9.34 8.86 9.98
CA SER A 87 -9.36 7.85 8.92
C SER A 87 -8.57 8.30 7.70
N SER A 88 -7.98 7.33 7.02
CA SER A 88 -7.41 7.48 5.68
C SER A 88 -7.94 6.38 4.77
N MET A 89 -8.30 6.75 3.54
CA MET A 89 -8.90 5.85 2.56
C MET A 89 -8.33 6.16 1.18
N THR A 90 -7.92 5.13 0.46
CA THR A 90 -7.59 5.19 -0.95
C THR A 90 -8.45 4.17 -1.66
N LEU A 91 -9.21 4.60 -2.66
CA LEU A 91 -9.93 3.74 -3.60
C LEU A 91 -9.35 4.01 -4.98
N GLN A 92 -8.94 2.98 -5.71
CA GLN A 92 -8.26 3.15 -6.98
C GLN A 92 -8.46 1.97 -7.92
N ASP A 93 -8.34 2.23 -9.22
CA ASP A 93 -8.34 1.25 -10.29
C ASP A 93 -7.00 1.33 -11.05
N PRO A 94 -5.93 0.71 -10.51
CA PRO A 94 -4.59 0.78 -11.07
C PRO A 94 -4.40 -0.29 -12.14
N GLN A 95 -4.17 0.12 -13.40
CA GLN A 95 -4.13 -0.79 -14.53
C GLN A 95 -2.86 -0.67 -15.37
N THR A 96 -2.39 -1.80 -15.92
CA THR A 96 -1.42 -1.82 -17.02
C THR A 96 -2.07 -1.51 -18.35
N ARG A 97 -1.38 -0.77 -19.21
CA ARG A 97 -1.85 -0.37 -20.53
C ARG A 97 -0.74 -0.52 -21.58
N ASP A 98 -1.11 -0.96 -22.77
CA ASP A 98 -0.25 -0.97 -23.97
C ASP A 98 1.12 -1.66 -23.77
N LEU A 99 1.15 -2.77 -23.04
CA LEU A 99 2.38 -3.55 -22.84
C LEU A 99 2.79 -4.27 -24.14
N SER A 100 4.05 -4.10 -24.51
CA SER A 100 4.65 -4.66 -25.72
C SER A 100 6.08 -5.14 -25.47
N ASN A 101 6.56 -6.08 -26.27
CA ASN A 101 7.95 -6.52 -26.23
C ASN A 101 8.89 -5.37 -26.63
N ALA A 102 9.87 -5.05 -25.79
CA ALA A 102 10.78 -3.93 -25.98
C ALA A 102 11.66 -4.05 -27.24
N GLY A 103 11.99 -5.28 -27.66
CA GLY A 103 12.83 -5.54 -28.83
C GLY A 103 12.06 -5.59 -30.15
N THR A 104 10.81 -6.06 -30.13
CA THR A 104 10.02 -6.28 -31.35
C THR A 104 8.85 -5.30 -31.53
N GLY A 105 8.47 -4.57 -30.48
CA GLY A 105 7.28 -3.71 -30.45
C GLY A 105 5.95 -4.48 -30.48
N THR A 106 5.98 -5.81 -30.40
CA THR A 106 4.77 -6.64 -30.49
C THR A 106 3.97 -6.53 -29.18
N ALA A 107 2.70 -6.17 -29.29
CA ALA A 107 1.79 -6.13 -28.14
C ALA A 107 1.64 -7.51 -27.49
N VAL A 108 1.62 -7.56 -26.17
CA VAL A 108 1.40 -8.79 -25.41
C VAL A 108 -0.08 -8.90 -25.05
N ALA A 109 -0.73 -9.94 -25.59
CA ALA A 109 -2.14 -10.19 -25.32
C ALA A 109 -2.39 -10.51 -23.84
N GLY A 110 -3.57 -10.12 -23.33
CA GLY A 110 -4.03 -10.49 -21.99
C GLY A 110 -3.48 -9.67 -20.82
N LEU A 111 -2.60 -8.70 -21.06
CA LEU A 111 -2.05 -7.81 -20.02
C LEU A 111 -2.70 -6.42 -19.97
N ASN A 112 -3.43 -6.02 -21.02
CA ASN A 112 -4.08 -4.70 -21.05
C ASN A 112 -5.27 -4.65 -20.09
N GLY A 113 -5.35 -3.62 -19.25
CA GLY A 113 -6.39 -3.44 -18.24
C GLY A 113 -6.24 -4.29 -16.98
N LYS A 114 -5.16 -5.07 -16.86
CA LYS A 114 -4.88 -5.89 -15.67
C LYS A 114 -4.46 -5.00 -14.51
N GLN A 115 -4.81 -5.42 -13.29
CA GLN A 115 -4.42 -4.71 -12.07
C GLN A 115 -2.89 -4.71 -11.97
N ILE A 116 -2.31 -3.54 -11.67
CA ILE A 116 -0.85 -3.43 -11.50
C ILE A 116 -0.42 -4.37 -10.36
N SER A 117 0.61 -5.18 -10.60
CA SER A 117 1.17 -6.10 -9.60
C SER A 117 1.47 -5.38 -8.29
N ARG A 118 1.06 -6.00 -7.17
CA ARG A 118 1.21 -5.53 -5.77
C ARG A 118 0.50 -4.22 -5.41
N ILE A 119 -0.23 -3.58 -6.31
CA ILE A 119 -0.98 -2.35 -6.01
C ILE A 119 -2.46 -2.70 -5.74
N PRO A 120 -3.01 -2.42 -4.55
CA PRO A 120 -4.38 -2.79 -4.21
C PRO A 120 -5.40 -1.84 -4.85
N THR A 121 -6.64 -2.28 -4.99
CA THR A 121 -7.75 -1.40 -5.41
C THR A 121 -8.30 -0.55 -4.27
N TYR A 122 -8.00 -0.91 -3.02
CA TYR A 122 -8.32 -0.07 -1.87
C TYR A 122 -7.38 -0.28 -0.68
N ILE A 123 -7.21 0.78 0.12
CA ILE A 123 -6.56 0.78 1.41
C ILE A 123 -7.39 1.66 2.34
N VAL A 124 -7.74 1.16 3.52
CA VAL A 124 -8.56 1.88 4.49
C VAL A 124 -7.97 1.72 5.88
N SER A 125 -7.85 2.83 6.61
CA SER A 125 -7.51 2.87 8.03
C SER A 125 -8.56 3.69 8.76
N LEU A 126 -9.02 3.19 9.91
CA LEU A 126 -9.95 3.90 10.80
C LEU A 126 -9.46 3.77 12.23
N SER A 127 -9.27 4.89 12.90
CA SER A 127 -8.65 4.97 14.23
C SER A 127 -9.51 5.79 15.19
N PRO A 128 -10.51 5.20 15.85
CA PRO A 128 -11.14 5.79 17.02
C PRO A 128 -10.17 5.89 18.20
N THR A 129 -10.34 6.97 18.97
CA THR A 129 -9.54 7.31 20.13
C THR A 129 -10.44 7.76 21.28
N LEU A 130 -10.22 7.21 22.47
CA LEU A 130 -10.83 7.62 23.72
C LEU A 130 -9.84 8.39 24.57
N TYR A 131 -10.28 9.49 25.15
CA TYR A 131 -9.52 10.32 26.08
C TYR A 131 -10.20 10.29 27.45
N PHE A 132 -9.46 9.91 28.48
CA PHE A 132 -9.98 9.79 29.84
C PHE A 132 -8.86 9.85 30.87
N ASP A 133 -9.21 10.03 32.14
CA ASP A 133 -8.26 9.93 33.24
C ASP A 133 -8.26 8.52 33.83
N LEU A 134 -7.09 7.88 33.82
CA LEU A 134 -6.86 6.60 34.47
C LEU A 134 -6.12 6.84 35.78
N VAL A 135 -6.81 6.70 36.93
CA VAL A 135 -6.23 6.97 38.26
C VAL A 135 -5.65 8.39 38.36
N GLY A 136 -6.38 9.37 37.83
CA GLY A 136 -5.97 10.79 37.80
C GLY A 136 -4.81 11.09 36.84
N LYS A 137 -4.54 10.21 35.87
CA LYS A 137 -3.52 10.39 34.83
C LYS A 137 -4.18 10.49 33.45
N PRO A 138 -3.98 11.60 32.71
CA PRO A 138 -4.50 11.74 31.36
C PRO A 138 -4.02 10.59 30.48
N THR A 139 -4.98 9.89 29.89
CA THR A 139 -4.77 8.65 29.14
C THR A 139 -5.51 8.71 27.80
N GLU A 140 -4.82 8.27 26.77
CA GLU A 140 -5.36 8.09 25.42
C GLU A 140 -5.38 6.60 25.10
N LEU A 141 -6.51 6.10 24.59
CA LEU A 141 -6.66 4.74 24.09
C LEU A 141 -7.14 4.80 22.64
N THR A 142 -6.30 4.33 21.72
CA THR A 142 -6.60 4.30 20.29
C THR A 142 -6.72 2.85 19.82
N ALA A 143 -7.73 2.56 19.01
CA ALA A 143 -7.84 1.30 18.29
C ALA A 143 -7.85 1.59 16.79
N THR A 144 -7.03 0.90 16.01
CA THR A 144 -6.93 1.10 14.56
C THR A 144 -7.38 -0.15 13.84
N ALA A 145 -8.35 -0.03 12.93
CA ALA A 145 -8.71 -1.05 11.97
C ALA A 145 -8.08 -0.70 10.61
N TYR A 146 -7.17 -1.54 10.13
CA TYR A 146 -6.53 -1.41 8.82
C TYR A 146 -6.98 -2.53 7.88
N ARG A 147 -7.39 -2.16 6.67
CA ARG A 147 -7.83 -3.09 5.63
C ARG A 147 -7.15 -2.74 4.30
N ILE A 148 -6.53 -3.73 3.69
CA ILE A 148 -5.98 -3.64 2.33
C ILE A 148 -6.64 -4.64 1.40
N GLY A 149 -6.99 -4.18 0.19
CA GLY A 149 -7.62 -4.98 -0.84
C GLY A 149 -6.72 -6.06 -1.44
N GLN A 150 -7.35 -6.93 -2.22
CA GLN A 150 -6.67 -7.98 -2.96
C GLN A 150 -5.69 -7.36 -3.96
N ARG A 151 -4.57 -8.04 -4.11
CA ARG A 151 -3.49 -7.70 -5.05
C ARG A 151 -3.09 -8.95 -5.81
N TYR A 152 -2.16 -8.81 -6.73
CA TYR A 152 -1.57 -9.94 -7.45
C TYR A 152 -0.05 -9.87 -7.35
N VAL A 153 0.61 -11.02 -7.35
CA VAL A 153 2.08 -11.09 -7.37
C VAL A 153 2.64 -10.75 -8.77
N ASP A 154 1.80 -10.89 -9.79
CA ASP A 154 2.14 -10.86 -11.22
C ASP A 154 1.23 -9.91 -12.02
N TYR A 155 1.64 -9.60 -13.26
CA TYR A 155 0.91 -8.71 -14.16
C TYR A 155 -0.21 -9.39 -14.97
N THR A 156 -0.27 -10.73 -15.02
CA THR A 156 -1.40 -11.45 -15.64
C THR A 156 -2.61 -11.54 -14.71
N ASN A 157 -2.42 -11.18 -13.44
CA ASN A 157 -3.35 -11.37 -12.33
C ASN A 157 -3.69 -12.85 -12.12
N ALA A 158 -2.70 -13.73 -12.27
CA ALA A 158 -2.86 -15.17 -12.14
C ALA A 158 -2.87 -15.63 -10.67
N THR A 159 -2.00 -15.06 -9.84
CA THR A 159 -1.83 -15.47 -8.44
C THR A 159 -2.16 -14.31 -7.50
N ALA A 160 -3.24 -14.46 -6.74
CA ALA A 160 -3.74 -13.45 -5.82
C ALA A 160 -2.94 -13.42 -4.51
N LEU A 161 -2.73 -12.20 -4.01
CA LEU A 161 -2.42 -11.89 -2.62
C LEU A 161 -3.74 -11.49 -1.95
N PRO A 162 -4.34 -12.36 -1.12
CA PRO A 162 -5.65 -12.10 -0.54
C PRO A 162 -5.67 -10.81 0.28
N ALA A 163 -6.84 -10.18 0.26
CA ALA A 163 -7.11 -9.01 1.06
C ALA A 163 -7.07 -9.41 2.56
N TYR A 164 -6.41 -8.64 3.42
CA TYR A 164 -6.41 -8.87 4.87
C TYR A 164 -6.82 -7.64 5.70
N THR A 165 -7.18 -7.89 6.95
CA THR A 165 -7.48 -6.87 7.98
C THR A 165 -6.54 -7.07 9.15
N SER A 166 -5.97 -6.00 9.69
CA SER A 166 -5.28 -6.00 10.97
C SER A 166 -5.92 -4.99 11.93
N TYR A 167 -5.83 -5.30 13.22
CA TYR A 167 -6.31 -4.44 14.28
C TYR A 167 -5.16 -4.13 15.23
N ASP A 168 -4.95 -2.86 15.52
CA ASP A 168 -3.91 -2.41 16.45
C ASP A 168 -4.58 -1.67 17.61
N ILE A 169 -3.98 -1.75 18.79
CA ILE A 169 -4.40 -1.01 19.98
C ILE A 169 -3.19 -0.26 20.54
N GLY A 170 -3.32 1.04 20.69
CA GLY A 170 -2.33 1.90 21.34
C GLY A 170 -2.90 2.52 22.60
N MET A 171 -2.09 2.63 23.66
CA MET A 171 -2.43 3.38 24.86
C MET A 171 -1.26 4.27 25.24
N SER A 172 -1.50 5.54 25.55
CA SER A 172 -0.51 6.42 26.16
C SER A 172 -1.06 7.04 27.43
N SER A 173 -0.20 7.23 28.45
CA SER A 173 -0.60 7.85 29.71
C SER A 173 0.52 8.70 30.28
N TYR A 174 0.18 9.93 30.65
CA TYR A 174 1.11 10.85 31.32
C TYR A 174 1.15 10.54 32.82
N LEU A 175 2.10 9.70 33.22
CA LEU A 175 2.30 9.31 34.61
C LEU A 175 2.73 10.50 35.49
N SER A 176 3.43 11.47 34.91
CA SER A 176 3.73 12.79 35.49
C SER A 176 3.97 13.82 34.39
N GLN A 177 4.28 15.07 34.76
CA GLN A 177 4.69 16.11 33.79
C GLN A 177 5.95 15.75 32.99
N ARG A 178 6.78 14.82 33.49
CA ARG A 178 8.04 14.41 32.86
C ARG A 178 8.04 12.98 32.33
N LEU A 179 7.03 12.18 32.68
CA LEU A 179 7.02 10.74 32.44
C LEU A 179 5.78 10.32 31.67
N GLU A 180 5.98 9.67 30.53
CA GLU A 180 4.92 9.13 29.68
C GLU A 180 5.16 7.64 29.44
N LEU A 181 4.12 6.83 29.66
CA LEU A 181 4.07 5.41 29.30
C LEU A 181 3.32 5.28 27.98
N GLN A 182 3.85 4.50 27.04
CA GLN A 182 3.13 4.11 25.84
C GLN A 182 3.16 2.58 25.67
N LEU A 183 2.02 2.01 25.34
CA LEU A 183 1.85 0.61 24.99
C LEU A 183 1.28 0.53 23.58
N HIS A 184 1.79 -0.39 22.78
CA HIS A 184 1.29 -0.66 21.44
C HIS A 184 1.19 -2.17 21.21
N LEU A 185 0.00 -2.62 20.84
CA LEU A 185 -0.32 -3.99 20.49
C LEU A 185 -0.69 -3.99 19.02
N ALA A 186 0.22 -4.46 18.17
CA ALA A 186 -0.06 -4.56 16.74
C ALA A 186 -0.61 -5.96 16.39
N ASN A 187 -1.48 -6.01 15.39
CA ASN A 187 -2.11 -7.22 14.87
C ASN A 187 -2.74 -8.06 16.00
N VAL A 188 -3.62 -7.44 16.79
CA VAL A 188 -4.30 -8.04 17.95
C VAL A 188 -5.10 -9.29 17.57
N SER A 189 -5.68 -9.36 16.37
CA SER A 189 -6.35 -10.55 15.86
C SER A 189 -5.39 -11.68 15.45
N ASN A 190 -4.08 -11.43 15.42
CA ASN A 190 -3.08 -12.32 14.85
C ASN A 190 -3.43 -12.75 13.42
N SER A 191 -3.93 -11.80 12.63
CA SER A 191 -4.30 -12.00 11.23
C SER A 191 -3.09 -12.41 10.40
N VAL A 192 -3.32 -13.28 9.44
CA VAL A 192 -2.34 -13.63 8.40
C VAL A 192 -2.62 -12.78 7.17
N GLY A 193 -1.60 -12.07 6.70
CA GLY A 193 -1.65 -11.25 5.49
C GLY A 193 -0.36 -11.43 4.70
N LEU A 194 -0.46 -11.49 3.37
CA LEU A 194 0.69 -11.67 2.48
C LEU A 194 0.98 -10.34 1.76
N THR A 195 2.24 -9.88 1.76
CA THR A 195 2.61 -8.56 1.24
C THR A 195 3.14 -8.62 -0.18
N GLU A 196 3.91 -9.65 -0.53
CA GLU A 196 4.52 -9.81 -1.86
C GLU A 196 4.99 -11.25 -2.12
N GLY A 197 4.92 -11.68 -3.40
CA GLY A 197 5.51 -12.93 -3.90
C GLY A 197 6.98 -12.80 -4.34
N ASN A 198 7.48 -13.74 -5.14
CA ASN A 198 8.84 -13.71 -5.65
C ASN A 198 8.99 -12.73 -6.82
N ALA A 199 9.65 -11.59 -6.57
CA ALA A 199 9.85 -10.55 -7.57
C ALA A 199 10.72 -10.96 -8.78
N ARG A 200 11.38 -12.13 -8.76
CA ARG A 200 12.28 -12.57 -9.84
C ARG A 200 11.60 -13.44 -10.89
N VAL A 201 10.63 -14.27 -10.49
CA VAL A 201 10.08 -15.33 -11.36
C VAL A 201 8.56 -15.26 -11.51
N ASP A 202 7.85 -14.62 -10.58
CA ASP A 202 6.38 -14.61 -10.64
C ASP A 202 5.83 -13.62 -11.70
N THR A 203 6.68 -12.75 -12.27
CA THR A 203 6.30 -11.52 -12.97
C THR A 203 5.17 -11.65 -14.01
N LEU A 204 5.16 -12.71 -14.82
CA LEU A 204 4.13 -12.93 -15.86
C LEU A 204 3.35 -14.25 -15.72
N SER A 205 3.82 -15.21 -14.94
CA SER A 205 3.17 -16.53 -14.79
C SER A 205 2.59 -16.78 -13.40
N GLY A 206 2.77 -15.85 -12.46
CA GLY A 206 2.42 -16.08 -11.07
C GLY A 206 3.19 -17.27 -10.49
N GLN A 207 2.54 -18.03 -9.61
CA GLN A 207 3.13 -19.18 -8.89
C GLN A 207 2.57 -20.53 -9.34
N GLY A 208 1.81 -20.56 -10.45
CA GLY A 208 1.12 -21.76 -10.93
C GLY A 208 -0.17 -22.09 -10.17
N THR A 209 -0.55 -21.26 -9.19
CA THR A 209 -1.75 -21.38 -8.36
C THR A 209 -2.51 -20.05 -8.33
N SER A 210 -3.82 -20.08 -8.11
CA SER A 210 -4.64 -18.86 -7.98
C SER A 210 -4.38 -18.10 -6.69
N GLU A 211 -3.85 -18.76 -5.66
CA GLU A 211 -3.48 -18.18 -4.38
C GLU A 211 -1.97 -18.31 -4.15
N ALA A 212 -1.36 -17.29 -3.54
CA ALA A 212 0.07 -17.29 -3.28
C ALA A 212 0.48 -18.40 -2.29
N ILE A 213 1.39 -19.26 -2.74
CA ILE A 213 2.03 -20.33 -1.94
C ILE A 213 3.40 -19.91 -1.41
N TYR A 214 4.01 -18.88 -2.03
CA TYR A 214 5.25 -18.26 -1.61
C TYR A 214 5.04 -16.75 -1.49
N ALA A 215 5.11 -16.20 -0.28
CA ALA A 215 5.01 -14.77 -0.07
C ALA A 215 5.62 -14.35 1.26
N ARG A 216 5.90 -13.05 1.39
CA ARG A 216 6.29 -12.44 2.66
C ARG A 216 5.04 -12.18 3.50
N PRO A 217 4.94 -12.68 4.74
CA PRO A 217 3.81 -12.40 5.61
C PRO A 217 3.98 -11.03 6.30
N ILE A 218 2.88 -10.45 6.75
CA ILE A 218 2.91 -9.41 7.79
C ILE A 218 3.42 -10.01 9.11
N PHE A 219 3.95 -9.17 9.99
CA PHE A 219 4.28 -9.61 11.34
C PHE A 219 3.03 -10.14 12.05
N GLY A 220 3.22 -11.22 12.82
CA GLY A 220 2.21 -11.68 13.76
C GLY A 220 1.96 -10.67 14.87
N ARG A 221 1.08 -11.03 15.80
CA ARG A 221 0.79 -10.20 16.98
C ARG A 221 2.08 -9.82 17.71
N ASN A 222 2.29 -8.53 17.93
CA ASN A 222 3.46 -8.02 18.64
C ASN A 222 3.09 -6.93 19.66
N TYR A 223 3.95 -6.80 20.66
CA TYR A 223 3.75 -5.95 21.83
C TYR A 223 4.98 -5.06 21.99
N THR A 224 4.75 -3.76 22.08
CA THR A 224 5.80 -2.76 22.33
C THR A 224 5.38 -1.92 23.54
N ALA A 225 6.32 -1.70 24.46
CA ALA A 225 6.16 -0.78 25.57
C ALA A 225 7.32 0.22 25.55
N SER A 226 7.01 1.50 25.75
CA SER A 226 8.02 2.55 25.87
C SER A 226 7.74 3.42 27.09
N LEU A 227 8.82 3.92 27.69
CA LEU A 227 8.78 4.87 28.78
C LEU A 227 9.62 6.07 28.38
N THR A 228 8.99 7.24 28.27
CA THR A 228 9.65 8.48 27.85
C THR A 228 9.81 9.42 29.02
N TRP A 229 11.04 9.88 29.27
CA TRP A 229 11.35 10.93 30.23
C TRP A 229 11.72 12.23 29.51
N ARG A 230 11.09 13.35 29.89
CA ARG A 230 11.36 14.69 29.35
C ARG A 230 12.08 15.53 30.42
N TRP A 231 13.22 16.10 30.04
CA TRP A 231 14.09 16.94 30.88
C TRP A 231 13.61 18.39 30.92
#